data_AF-A0A520IA17-F1
#
_entry.id   AF-A0A520IA17-F1
#
_cell.length_a   1.000
_cell.length_b   1.000
_cell.length_c   1.000
_cell.angle_alpha   90.00
_cell.angle_beta   90.00
_cell.angle_gamma   90.00
#
_symmetry.space_group_name_H-M   'P 1'
#
loop_
_entity.id
_entity.type
_entity.pdbx_description
1 polymer ?
#
loop_
_entity_poly.entity_id
_entity_poly.type
_entity_poly.pdbx_seq_one_letter_code
_entity_poly.pdbx_strand_id
1 'polypeptide(L)'
;MIDKAGLRVAAPLARFLEDQALPGTGVDPSAFWSGMADIYARFAPETRALLAHRDALQAKIDAWYDAFGGRPVDPDAQARFLHEIGYLAEAPAPFVATSTRVDDEVARLAGPQLVVPILNARFVLNAANARWGSLYDALYGTDVIPGTPSGRGYDPDRGAQVIAWAKAFLDSSVPLASGSWTDWDGSTPVLAQPE
;
A
#
# COMPACT_ATOMS: atom_id res chain seq x y z
N MET A 1 27.59 -10.90 -18.06
CA MET A 1 27.11 -9.52 -18.28
C MET A 1 27.19 -9.23 -19.78
N ILE A 2 26.20 -8.54 -20.34
CA ILE A 2 26.12 -8.10 -21.75
C ILE A 2 26.20 -6.58 -21.76
N ASP A 3 26.79 -6.00 -22.81
CA ASP A 3 26.78 -4.55 -23.02
C ASP A 3 25.45 -4.11 -23.67
N LYS A 4 24.81 -3.08 -23.10
CA LYS A 4 23.64 -2.41 -23.66
C LYS A 4 23.83 -0.91 -23.53
N ALA A 5 24.18 -0.24 -24.63
CA ALA A 5 24.47 1.19 -24.64
C ALA A 5 25.48 1.62 -23.56
N GLY A 6 26.55 0.83 -23.36
CA GLY A 6 27.56 1.10 -22.33
C GLY A 6 27.21 0.65 -20.91
N LEU A 7 25.99 0.14 -20.68
CA LEU A 7 25.62 -0.52 -19.43
C LEU A 7 26.06 -1.98 -19.44
N ARG A 8 26.63 -2.45 -18.32
CA ARG A 8 26.86 -3.88 -18.09
C ARG A 8 25.62 -4.48 -17.45
N VAL A 9 24.86 -5.26 -18.21
CA VAL A 9 23.56 -5.82 -17.79
C VAL A 9 23.64 -7.33 -17.63
N ALA A 10 22.95 -7.90 -16.65
CA ALA A 10 22.84 -9.34 -16.51
C ALA A 10 22.11 -9.94 -17.72
N ALA A 11 22.66 -10.99 -18.32
CA ALA A 11 22.08 -11.62 -19.52
C ALA A 11 20.61 -12.06 -19.34
N PRO A 12 20.20 -12.62 -18.18
CA PRO A 12 18.78 -12.95 -17.95
C PRO A 12 17.86 -11.73 -17.99
N LEU A 13 18.28 -10.58 -17.42
CA LEU A 13 17.49 -9.36 -17.42
C LEU A 13 17.36 -8.76 -18.82
N ALA A 14 18.46 -8.74 -19.58
CA ALA A 14 18.44 -8.23 -20.96
C ALA A 14 17.46 -9.02 -21.84
N ARG A 15 17.51 -10.37 -21.76
CA ARG A 15 16.57 -11.23 -22.49
C ARG A 15 15.14 -11.06 -22.02
N PHE A 16 14.89 -10.99 -20.72
CA PHE A 16 13.53 -10.75 -20.20
C PHE A 16 12.93 -9.45 -20.76
N LEU A 17 13.72 -8.37 -20.77
CA LEU A 17 13.24 -7.09 -21.30
C LEU A 17 12.94 -7.16 -22.80
N GLU A 18 13.85 -7.72 -23.59
CA GLU A 18 13.72 -7.76 -25.05
C GLU A 18 12.67 -8.77 -25.54
N ASP A 19 12.60 -9.93 -24.90
CA ASP A 19 11.77 -11.04 -25.37
C ASP A 19 10.36 -11.04 -24.73
N GLN A 20 10.17 -10.41 -23.56
CA GLN A 20 8.93 -10.50 -22.79
C GLN A 20 8.31 -9.16 -22.40
N ALA A 21 9.11 -8.19 -21.95
CA ALA A 21 8.56 -6.94 -21.40
C ALA A 21 8.28 -5.85 -22.44
N LEU A 22 9.19 -5.66 -23.41
CA LEU A 22 9.07 -4.63 -24.45
C LEU A 22 8.10 -4.99 -25.58
N PRO A 23 7.97 -6.25 -26.05
CA PRO A 23 7.03 -6.58 -27.12
C PRO A 23 5.59 -6.15 -26.80
N GLY A 24 4.94 -5.48 -27.75
CA GLY A 24 3.57 -4.97 -27.60
C GLY A 24 3.45 -3.58 -26.96
N THR A 25 4.54 -3.02 -26.42
CA THR A 25 4.54 -1.66 -25.82
C THR A 25 4.69 -0.53 -26.85
N GLY A 26 5.20 -0.84 -28.05
CA GLY A 26 5.56 0.14 -29.07
C GLY A 26 6.91 0.84 -28.85
N VAL A 27 7.67 0.46 -27.81
CA VAL A 27 8.99 1.01 -27.51
C VAL A 27 10.08 0.22 -28.23
N ASP A 28 10.94 0.90 -29.00
CA ASP A 28 12.11 0.29 -29.63
C ASP A 28 13.16 -0.13 -28.59
N PRO A 29 13.69 -1.37 -28.64
CA PRO A 29 14.69 -1.83 -27.68
C PRO A 29 15.97 -0.99 -27.63
N SER A 30 16.48 -0.52 -28.78
CA SER A 30 17.69 0.31 -28.81
C SER A 30 17.44 1.65 -28.13
N ALA A 31 16.31 2.29 -28.43
CA ALA A 31 15.90 3.54 -27.80
C ALA A 31 15.70 3.38 -26.29
N PHE A 32 15.10 2.26 -25.85
CA PHE A 32 14.96 1.93 -24.44
C PHE A 32 16.32 1.87 -23.72
N TRP A 33 17.28 1.11 -24.26
CA TRP A 33 18.58 0.93 -23.61
C TRP A 33 19.40 2.22 -23.56
N SER A 34 19.40 2.99 -24.65
CA SER A 34 20.04 4.31 -24.67
C SER A 34 19.41 5.26 -23.65
N GLY A 35 18.08 5.35 -23.60
CA GLY A 35 17.38 6.17 -22.62
C GLY A 35 17.65 5.74 -21.18
N MET A 36 17.72 4.43 -20.91
CA MET A 36 18.08 3.91 -19.59
C MET A 36 19.52 4.30 -19.21
N ALA A 37 20.47 4.22 -20.15
CA ALA A 37 21.85 4.65 -19.91
C ALA A 37 21.95 6.14 -19.59
N ASP A 38 21.22 6.98 -20.32
CA ASP A 38 21.17 8.44 -20.09
C ASP A 38 20.58 8.78 -18.71
N ILE A 39 19.50 8.09 -18.31
CA ILE A 39 18.90 8.24 -16.97
C ILE A 39 19.91 7.89 -15.89
N TYR A 40 20.63 6.77 -16.02
CA TYR A 40 21.64 6.39 -15.03
C TYR A 40 22.81 7.36 -14.98
N ALA A 41 23.31 7.81 -16.14
CA ALA A 41 24.39 8.78 -16.21
C ALA A 41 24.02 10.08 -15.47
N ARG A 42 22.77 10.54 -15.61
CA ARG A 42 22.26 11.74 -14.94
C ARG A 42 21.97 11.54 -13.46
N PHE A 43 21.21 10.51 -13.10
CA PHE A 43 20.58 10.41 -11.77
C PHE A 43 21.27 9.45 -10.80
N ALA A 44 22.16 8.56 -11.26
CA ALA A 44 22.91 7.71 -10.33
C ALA A 44 23.86 8.50 -9.41
N PRO A 45 24.58 9.55 -9.88
CA PRO A 45 25.35 10.43 -8.99
C PRO A 45 24.47 11.16 -7.98
N GLU A 46 23.32 11.69 -8.42
CA GLU A 46 22.37 12.40 -7.55
C GLU A 46 21.79 11.46 -6.47
N THR A 47 21.40 10.24 -6.85
CA THR A 47 20.91 9.23 -5.90
C THR A 47 21.95 8.91 -4.83
N ARG A 48 23.23 8.75 -5.21
CA ARG A 48 24.32 8.54 -4.25
C ARG A 48 24.50 9.75 -3.31
N ALA A 49 24.41 10.97 -3.84
CA ALA A 49 24.49 12.19 -3.03
C ALA A 49 23.33 12.28 -2.03
N LEU A 50 22.11 11.93 -2.44
CA LEU A 50 20.94 11.89 -1.56
C LEU A 50 21.08 10.86 -0.44
N LEU A 51 21.64 9.68 -0.72
CA LEU A 51 21.92 8.68 0.32
C LEU A 51 22.99 9.17 1.30
N ALA A 52 24.10 9.71 0.80
CA ALA A 52 25.14 10.29 1.65
C ALA A 52 24.62 11.46 2.50
N HIS A 53 23.68 12.25 1.98
CA HIS A 53 23.03 13.31 2.73
C HIS A 53 22.18 12.76 3.89
N ARG A 54 21.45 11.66 3.69
CA ARG A 54 20.72 10.97 4.77
C ARG A 54 21.67 10.49 5.86
N ASP A 55 22.76 9.84 5.47
CA ASP A 55 23.79 9.35 6.42
C ASP A 55 24.40 10.51 7.21
N ALA A 56 24.69 11.64 6.55
CA ALA A 56 25.24 12.82 7.20
C ALA A 56 24.25 13.47 8.18
N LEU A 57 22.95 13.52 7.86
CA LEU A 57 21.92 14.00 8.79
C LEU A 57 21.81 13.08 10.00
N GLN A 58 21.75 11.76 9.78
CA GLN A 58 21.65 10.78 10.87
C GLN A 58 22.87 10.87 11.79
N ALA A 59 24.10 10.92 11.24
CA ALA A 59 25.31 11.03 12.05
C ALA A 59 25.34 12.30 12.93
N LYS A 60 24.81 13.42 12.43
CA LYS A 60 24.67 14.65 13.24
C LYS A 60 23.65 14.47 14.36
N ILE A 61 22.51 13.83 14.06
CA ILE A 61 21.46 13.55 15.05
C ILE A 61 22.00 12.63 16.15
N ASP A 62 22.68 11.55 15.78
CA ASP A 62 23.29 10.61 16.72
C ASP A 62 24.30 11.32 17.63
N ALA A 63 25.24 12.07 17.04
CA ALA A 63 26.24 12.82 17.79
C ALA A 63 25.62 13.87 18.73
N TRP A 64 24.52 14.50 18.32
CA TRP A 64 23.79 15.45 19.15
C TRP A 64 23.22 14.75 20.38
N TYR A 65 22.50 13.63 20.23
CA TYR A 65 21.95 12.88 21.36
C TYR A 65 23.00 12.25 22.26
N ASP A 66 24.11 11.76 21.70
CA ASP A 66 25.24 11.23 22.48
C ASP A 66 25.79 12.30 23.44
N ALA A 67 25.88 13.56 22.98
CA ALA A 67 26.31 14.69 23.81
C ALA A 67 25.32 15.04 24.94
N PHE A 68 24.02 14.69 24.81
CA PHE A 68 23.05 14.84 25.89
C PHE A 68 23.23 13.80 27.00
N GLY A 69 23.77 12.61 26.70
CA GLY A 69 24.07 11.59 27.70
C GLY A 69 22.84 11.11 28.47
N GLY A 70 21.69 11.00 27.80
CA GLY A 70 20.43 10.52 28.39
C GLY A 70 19.69 11.53 29.29
N ARG A 71 20.16 12.78 29.36
CA ARG A 71 19.41 13.86 30.02
C ARG A 71 18.11 14.18 29.25
N PRO A 72 17.06 14.68 29.91
CA PRO A 72 15.87 15.17 29.23
C PRO A 72 16.25 16.24 28.20
N VAL A 73 15.69 16.10 27.00
CA VAL A 73 15.91 17.02 25.89
C VAL A 73 14.85 18.12 25.93
N ASP A 74 15.28 19.37 25.84
CA ASP A 74 14.41 20.52 25.60
C ASP A 74 13.89 20.48 24.13
N PRO A 75 12.56 20.39 23.92
CA PRO A 75 11.99 20.37 22.57
C PRO A 75 12.36 21.58 21.71
N ASP A 76 12.51 22.77 22.30
CA ASP A 76 12.87 23.97 21.54
C ASP A 76 14.33 23.92 21.08
N ALA A 77 15.21 23.36 21.92
CA ALA A 77 16.61 23.12 21.55
C ALA A 77 16.73 22.07 20.42
N GLN A 78 15.92 21.01 20.49
CA GLN A 78 15.86 19.99 19.44
C GLN A 78 15.39 20.57 18.10
N ALA A 79 14.30 21.32 18.10
CA ALA A 79 13.77 21.93 16.89
C ALA A 79 14.79 22.88 16.24
N ARG A 80 15.43 23.76 17.03
CA ARG A 80 16.51 24.64 16.54
C ARG A 80 17.65 23.86 15.90
N PHE A 81 18.12 22.81 16.55
CA PHE A 81 19.18 21.96 16.02
C PHE A 81 18.78 21.30 14.69
N LEU A 82 17.57 20.74 14.61
CA LEU A 82 17.10 20.09 13.38
C LEU A 82 16.94 21.09 12.22
N HIS A 83 16.55 22.34 12.49
CA HIS A 83 16.60 23.42 11.50
C HIS A 83 18.04 23.78 11.09
N GLU A 84 18.94 23.92 12.06
CA GLU A 84 20.35 24.27 11.81
C GLU A 84 21.06 23.26 10.89
N ILE A 85 20.82 21.97 11.08
CA ILE A 85 21.42 20.92 10.23
C ILE A 85 20.72 20.75 8.88
N GLY A 86 19.60 21.45 8.65
CA GLY A 86 18.79 21.37 7.44
C GLY A 86 17.86 20.16 7.38
N TYR A 87 17.58 19.51 8.52
CA TYR A 87 16.62 18.40 8.60
C TYR A 87 15.17 18.91 8.56
N LEU A 88 14.89 19.96 9.34
CA LEU A 88 13.62 20.68 9.26
C LEU A 88 13.79 21.87 8.31
N ALA A 89 13.04 21.84 7.20
CA ALA A 89 12.97 22.93 6.25
C ALA A 89 11.81 23.87 6.58
N GLU A 90 11.89 25.10 6.06
CA GLU A 90 10.77 26.04 6.09
C GLU A 90 9.57 25.47 5.33
N ALA A 91 8.38 25.64 5.90
CA ALA A 91 7.16 25.21 5.26
C ALA A 91 6.96 26.00 3.94
N PRO A 92 6.63 25.32 2.82
CA PRO A 92 6.31 26.02 1.60
C PRO A 92 5.00 26.81 1.75
N ALA A 93 4.81 27.82 0.91
CA ALA A 93 3.53 28.52 0.82
C ALA A 93 2.39 27.52 0.47
N PRO A 94 1.15 27.75 0.93
CA PRO A 94 0.02 26.88 0.61
C PRO A 94 -0.17 26.73 -0.90
N PHE A 95 -0.39 25.49 -1.36
CA PHE A 95 -0.68 25.16 -2.74
C PHE A 95 -1.69 24.02 -2.82
N VAL A 96 -2.27 23.79 -4.00
CA VAL A 96 -3.19 22.69 -4.28
C VAL A 96 -2.53 21.75 -5.28
N ALA A 97 -2.61 20.44 -5.03
CA ALA A 97 -2.10 19.42 -5.95
C ALA A 97 -2.86 19.47 -7.29
N THR A 98 -2.15 19.29 -8.40
CA THR A 98 -2.68 19.46 -9.77
C THR A 98 -2.82 18.14 -10.54
N SER A 99 -2.64 17.00 -9.88
CA SER A 99 -2.72 15.68 -10.49
C SER A 99 -4.08 15.44 -11.16
N THR A 100 -4.05 14.90 -12.38
CA THR A 100 -5.26 14.55 -13.15
C THR A 100 -5.15 13.11 -13.66
N ARG A 101 -6.27 12.53 -14.11
CA ARG A 101 -6.36 11.14 -14.60
C ARG A 101 -5.90 10.12 -13.55
N VAL A 102 -6.43 10.25 -12.34
CA VAL A 102 -6.23 9.32 -11.23
C VAL A 102 -7.48 8.45 -11.10
N ASP A 103 -7.32 7.14 -11.02
CA ASP A 103 -8.42 6.18 -10.83
C ASP A 103 -9.20 6.42 -9.53
N ASP A 104 -10.47 6.02 -9.52
CA ASP A 104 -11.40 6.30 -8.42
C ASP A 104 -10.98 5.64 -7.11
N GLU A 105 -10.40 4.44 -7.18
CA GLU A 105 -9.84 3.70 -6.05
C GLU A 105 -8.78 4.49 -5.27
N VAL A 106 -8.14 5.49 -5.91
CA VAL A 106 -7.15 6.36 -5.27
C VAL A 106 -7.72 7.76 -5.00
N ALA A 107 -8.52 8.30 -5.92
CA ALA A 107 -8.93 9.70 -5.87
C ALA A 107 -10.23 9.95 -5.08
N ARG A 108 -11.13 8.96 -5.01
CA ARG A 108 -12.53 9.18 -4.59
C ARG A 108 -13.03 8.19 -3.55
N LEU A 109 -12.44 6.99 -3.49
CA LEU A 109 -12.86 5.93 -2.58
C LEU A 109 -12.00 5.88 -1.32
N ALA A 110 -12.64 5.68 -0.18
CA ALA A 110 -11.97 5.33 1.06
C ALA A 110 -12.05 3.81 1.24
N GLY A 111 -10.91 3.14 1.41
CA GLY A 111 -10.89 1.70 1.58
C GLY A 111 -9.52 1.14 1.98
N PRO A 112 -9.45 -0.17 2.28
CA PRO A 112 -8.20 -0.83 2.61
C PRO A 112 -7.23 -0.88 1.42
N GLN A 113 -5.93 -0.76 1.68
CA GLN A 113 -4.85 -0.99 0.72
C GLN A 113 -4.00 -2.18 1.15
N LEU A 114 -3.99 -3.24 0.34
CA LEU A 114 -3.24 -4.47 0.62
C LEU A 114 -1.80 -4.37 0.08
N VAL A 115 -0.84 -4.83 0.87
CA VAL A 115 0.58 -4.93 0.47
C VAL A 115 0.99 -6.39 0.43
N VAL A 116 1.65 -6.80 -0.67
CA VAL A 116 2.00 -8.20 -0.93
C VAL A 116 3.34 -8.31 -1.67
N PRO A 117 4.17 -9.35 -1.40
CA PRO A 117 5.43 -9.53 -2.13
C PRO A 117 5.18 -10.03 -3.56
N ILE A 118 5.60 -9.24 -4.55
CA ILE A 118 5.39 -9.56 -5.98
C ILE A 118 6.10 -10.84 -6.44
N LEU A 119 7.15 -11.27 -5.72
CA LEU A 119 7.89 -12.50 -6.03
C LEU A 119 7.11 -13.79 -5.72
N ASN A 120 5.97 -13.71 -5.04
CA ASN A 120 5.08 -14.84 -4.82
C ASN A 120 3.80 -14.71 -5.67
N ALA A 121 3.77 -15.41 -6.81
CA ALA A 121 2.66 -15.34 -7.75
C ALA A 121 1.31 -15.72 -7.12
N ARG A 122 1.27 -16.68 -6.19
CA ARG A 122 0.04 -17.05 -5.48
C ARG A 122 -0.48 -15.89 -4.65
N PHE A 123 0.42 -15.20 -3.94
CA PHE A 123 0.01 -14.05 -3.14
C PHE A 123 -0.42 -12.87 -4.00
N VAL A 124 0.24 -12.63 -5.13
CA VAL A 124 -0.18 -11.60 -6.09
C VAL A 124 -1.58 -11.88 -6.64
N LEU A 125 -1.86 -13.11 -7.06
CA LEU A 125 -3.19 -13.48 -7.57
C LEU A 125 -4.27 -13.37 -6.49
N ASN A 126 -3.97 -13.82 -5.26
CA ASN A 126 -4.88 -13.65 -4.14
C ASN A 126 -5.15 -12.17 -3.85
N ALA A 127 -4.11 -11.33 -3.87
CA ALA A 127 -4.24 -9.89 -3.62
C ALA A 127 -5.03 -9.17 -4.72
N ALA A 128 -4.79 -9.50 -5.99
CA ALA A 128 -5.55 -8.96 -7.11
C ALA A 128 -7.04 -9.31 -7.00
N ASN A 129 -7.35 -10.54 -6.61
CA ASN A 129 -8.73 -11.01 -6.43
C ASN A 129 -9.36 -10.52 -5.11
N ALA A 130 -8.58 -10.01 -4.16
CA ALA A 130 -9.07 -9.54 -2.86
C ALA A 130 -9.88 -8.24 -2.93
N ARG A 131 -10.10 -7.68 -4.14
CA ARG A 131 -11.08 -6.60 -4.35
C ARG A 131 -12.46 -6.99 -3.84
N TRP A 132 -12.82 -8.26 -3.96
CA TRP A 132 -14.04 -8.83 -3.40
C TRP A 132 -13.70 -10.06 -2.57
N GLY A 133 -14.08 -10.04 -1.30
CA GLY A 133 -13.87 -11.13 -0.36
C GLY A 133 -15.19 -11.59 0.26
N SER A 134 -15.28 -12.88 0.57
CA SER A 134 -16.41 -13.42 1.33
C SER A 134 -16.33 -12.93 2.77
N LEU A 135 -17.27 -12.08 3.17
CA LEU A 135 -17.41 -11.64 4.56
C LEU A 135 -17.66 -12.83 5.49
N TYR A 136 -18.42 -13.83 5.03
CA TYR A 136 -18.71 -15.02 5.83
C TYR A 136 -17.45 -15.84 6.08
N ASP A 137 -16.59 -16.03 5.08
CA ASP A 137 -15.33 -16.76 5.25
C ASP A 137 -14.37 -15.97 6.16
N ALA A 138 -14.33 -14.65 6.00
CA ALA A 138 -13.51 -13.78 6.85
C ALA A 138 -13.95 -13.83 8.31
N LEU A 139 -15.26 -13.81 8.60
CA LEU A 139 -15.79 -13.93 9.95
C LEU A 139 -15.61 -15.34 10.52
N TYR A 140 -15.93 -16.36 9.73
CA TYR A 140 -15.89 -17.75 10.18
C TYR A 140 -14.45 -18.20 10.45
N GLY A 141 -13.50 -17.83 9.59
CA GLY A 141 -12.11 -18.26 9.62
C GLY A 141 -11.20 -17.47 10.56
N THR A 142 -11.71 -16.44 11.24
CA THR A 142 -10.94 -15.59 12.16
C THR A 142 -11.52 -15.60 13.56
N ASP A 143 -10.82 -14.95 14.49
CA ASP A 143 -11.22 -14.77 15.88
C ASP A 143 -12.22 -13.62 16.10
N VAL A 144 -12.69 -12.97 15.04
CA VAL A 144 -13.78 -11.98 15.11
C VAL A 144 -15.06 -12.60 15.69
N ILE A 145 -15.35 -13.86 15.32
CA ILE A 145 -16.39 -14.65 15.97
C ILE A 145 -15.74 -15.44 17.13
N PRO A 146 -16.12 -15.16 18.39
CA PRO A 146 -15.52 -15.81 19.56
C PRO A 146 -15.60 -17.34 19.52
N GLY A 147 -14.62 -17.99 20.14
CA GLY A 147 -14.51 -19.45 20.19
C GLY A 147 -13.96 -20.07 18.91
N THR A 148 -14.00 -21.40 18.83
CA THR A 148 -13.49 -22.18 17.69
C THR A 148 -14.59 -23.09 17.14
N PRO A 149 -14.57 -23.42 15.82
CA PRO A 149 -15.49 -24.39 15.26
C PRO A 149 -15.39 -25.75 15.96
N SER A 150 -16.53 -26.39 16.18
CA SER A 150 -16.61 -27.77 16.64
C SER A 150 -16.26 -28.74 15.50
N GLY A 151 -15.10 -29.38 15.59
CA GLY A 151 -14.66 -30.39 14.63
C GLY A 151 -14.02 -29.83 13.36
N ARG A 152 -13.91 -30.67 12.32
CA ARG A 152 -13.15 -30.39 11.08
C ARG A 152 -14.01 -29.84 9.93
N GLY A 153 -15.32 -29.74 10.12
CA GLY A 153 -16.28 -29.35 9.09
C GLY A 153 -16.97 -28.02 9.39
N TYR A 154 -18.06 -27.77 8.67
CA TYR A 154 -18.96 -26.66 9.00
C TYR A 154 -19.64 -26.91 10.35
N ASP A 155 -19.57 -25.92 11.21
CA ASP A 155 -20.24 -25.86 12.50
C ASP A 155 -21.48 -24.95 12.36
N PRO A 156 -22.70 -25.52 12.43
CA PRO A 156 -23.93 -24.76 12.31
C PRO A 156 -24.10 -23.67 13.38
N ASP A 157 -23.63 -23.89 14.61
CA ASP A 157 -23.78 -22.94 15.71
C ASP A 157 -22.84 -21.74 15.51
N ARG A 158 -21.62 -21.99 15.00
CA ARG A 158 -20.72 -20.91 14.57
C ARG A 158 -21.26 -20.18 13.35
N GLY A 159 -21.79 -20.92 12.38
CA GLY A 159 -22.41 -20.33 11.18
C GLY A 159 -23.58 -19.40 11.52
N ALA A 160 -24.40 -19.77 12.51
CA ALA A 160 -25.46 -18.90 13.01
C ALA A 160 -24.91 -17.58 13.59
N GLN A 161 -23.79 -17.60 14.32
CA GLN A 161 -23.14 -16.39 14.83
C GLN A 161 -22.60 -15.51 13.70
N VAL A 162 -21.99 -16.11 12.66
CA VAL A 162 -21.54 -15.38 11.45
C VAL A 162 -22.71 -14.69 10.76
N ILE A 163 -23.83 -15.38 10.56
CA ILE A 163 -25.04 -14.83 9.92
C ILE A 163 -25.61 -13.68 10.76
N ALA A 164 -25.71 -13.86 12.09
CA ALA A 164 -26.21 -12.82 12.99
C ALA A 164 -25.33 -11.56 12.93
N TRP A 165 -24.00 -11.72 12.94
CA TRP A 165 -23.07 -10.61 12.78
C TRP A 165 -23.27 -9.89 11.44
N ALA A 166 -23.33 -10.64 10.34
CA ALA A 166 -23.47 -10.07 9.00
C ALA A 166 -24.79 -9.30 8.84
N LYS A 167 -25.90 -9.83 9.39
CA LYS A 167 -27.21 -9.15 9.36
C LYS A 167 -27.20 -7.86 10.20
N ALA A 168 -26.56 -7.87 11.37
CA ALA A 168 -26.38 -6.66 12.16
C ALA A 168 -25.50 -5.61 11.45
N PHE A 169 -24.48 -6.03 10.70
CA PHE A 169 -23.69 -5.15 9.85
C PHE A 169 -24.52 -4.54 8.70
N LEU A 170 -25.43 -5.32 8.10
CA LEU A 170 -26.36 -4.80 7.10
C LEU A 170 -27.36 -3.80 7.71
N ASP A 171 -27.86 -4.05 8.92
CA ASP A 171 -28.76 -3.12 9.62
C ASP A 171 -28.09 -1.76 9.87
N SER A 172 -26.77 -1.73 10.13
CA SER A 172 -26.04 -0.48 10.36
C SER A 172 -25.56 0.21 9.08
N SER A 173 -25.29 -0.55 8.01
CA SER A 173 -24.65 -0.01 6.79
C SER A 173 -25.64 0.26 5.66
N VAL A 174 -26.67 -0.58 5.53
CA VAL A 174 -27.70 -0.52 4.48
C VAL A 174 -29.07 -0.87 5.08
N PRO A 175 -29.60 -0.05 6.02
CA PRO A 175 -30.83 -0.38 6.75
C PRO A 175 -32.04 -0.53 5.82
N LEU A 176 -32.93 -1.47 6.18
CA LEU A 176 -34.26 -1.57 5.58
C LEU A 176 -35.14 -0.39 6.01
N ALA A 177 -36.09 0.03 5.17
CA ALA A 177 -37.05 1.09 5.47
C ALA A 177 -37.93 0.75 6.67
N SER A 178 -38.19 -0.55 6.89
CA SER A 178 -38.89 -1.07 8.06
C SER A 178 -38.39 -2.49 8.36
N GLY A 179 -38.25 -2.82 9.65
CA GLY A 179 -37.78 -4.13 10.11
C GLY A 179 -36.26 -4.23 10.22
N SER A 180 -35.74 -5.46 10.30
CA SER A 180 -34.30 -5.78 10.38
C SER A 180 -33.95 -6.88 9.39
N TRP A 181 -32.71 -6.90 8.92
CA TRP A 181 -32.15 -8.00 8.12
C TRP A 181 -32.22 -9.36 8.84
N THR A 182 -32.37 -9.36 10.18
CA THR A 182 -32.65 -10.56 11.00
C THR A 182 -33.91 -11.28 10.53
N ASP A 183 -34.99 -10.54 10.33
CA ASP A 183 -36.33 -11.07 10.03
C ASP A 183 -36.69 -11.01 8.54
N TRP A 184 -35.74 -10.62 7.69
CA TRP A 184 -35.97 -10.51 6.25
C TRP A 184 -36.27 -11.87 5.61
N ASP A 185 -37.33 -11.90 4.80
CA ASP A 185 -37.93 -13.10 4.23
C ASP A 185 -37.39 -13.48 2.84
N GLY A 186 -36.44 -12.70 2.30
CA GLY A 186 -35.86 -12.91 0.98
C GLY A 186 -36.57 -12.17 -0.16
N SER A 187 -37.65 -11.41 0.12
CA SER A 187 -38.31 -10.55 -0.86
C SER A 187 -37.44 -9.36 -1.27
N THR A 188 -37.75 -8.67 -2.38
CA THR A 188 -36.98 -7.49 -2.81
C THR A 188 -36.91 -6.46 -1.67
N PRO A 189 -35.70 -6.12 -1.15
CA PRO A 189 -35.59 -5.27 0.03
C PRO A 189 -35.95 -3.83 -0.32
N VAL A 190 -36.69 -3.17 0.58
CA VAL A 190 -36.93 -1.73 0.53
C VAL A 190 -35.98 -1.08 1.52
N LEU A 191 -35.01 -0.30 1.03
CA LEU A 191 -33.96 0.35 1.84
C LEU A 191 -34.45 1.69 2.40
N ALA A 192 -33.98 2.06 3.59
CA ALA A 192 -34.32 3.32 4.24
C ALA A 192 -33.72 4.54 3.51
N GLN A 193 -32.57 4.35 2.86
CA GLN A 193 -31.88 5.34 2.04
C GLN A 193 -31.50 4.67 0.72
N PRO A 194 -32.31 4.80 -0.34
CA PRO A 194 -32.09 4.13 -1.62
C PRO A 194 -31.05 4.84 -2.52
N GLU A 195 -30.42 5.91 -2.03
CA GLU A 195 -29.52 6.79 -2.77
C GLU A 195 -28.05 6.33 -2.70
#